data_AF-A0A496Y7P0-F1
#
_entry.id   AF-A0A496Y7P0-F1
#
_cell.length_a   1.000
_cell.length_b   1.000
_cell.length_c   1.000
_cell.angle_alpha   90.00
_cell.angle_beta   90.00
_cell.angle_gamma   90.00
#
_symmetry.space_group_name_H-M   'P 1'
#
loop_
_entity.id
_entity.type
_entity.pdbx_description
1 polymer ?
#
loop_
_entity_poly.entity_id
_entity_poly.type
_entity_poly.pdbx_seq_one_letter_code
_entity_poly.pdbx_strand_id
1 'polypeptide(L)' 'MGKRYYAHSLEGKPPADWQPLEAHLKNVAKLAADFARPFGGDKWAYLAGLWHDLGKYSDAFQAKLYDANGIDCHIKS' A
#
# COMPACT_ATOMS: atom_id res chain seq x y z
N MET A 1 -6.40 4.90 -18.16
CA MET A 1 -5.39 4.18 -17.36
C MET A 1 -5.70 4.46 -15.90
N GLY A 2 -5.95 3.43 -15.09
CA GLY A 2 -6.34 3.59 -13.68
C GLY A 2 -5.20 4.18 -12.84
N LYS A 3 -5.55 4.99 -11.84
CA LYS A 3 -4.59 5.56 -10.89
C LYS A 3 -3.94 4.43 -10.10
N ARG A 4 -2.60 4.39 -10.06
CA ARG A 4 -1.84 3.35 -9.36
C ARG A 4 -1.41 3.89 -8.00
N TYR A 5 -1.67 3.12 -6.95
CA TYR A 5 -1.34 3.49 -5.57
C TYR A 5 -0.25 2.59 -5.04
N TYR A 6 0.66 3.16 -4.26
CA TYR A 6 1.83 2.47 -3.73
C TYR A 6 1.83 2.49 -2.20
N ALA A 7 2.20 1.36 -1.59
CA ALA A 7 2.37 1.24 -0.15
C ALA A 7 3.79 1.64 0.29
N HIS A 8 4.77 1.29 -0.53
CA HIS A 8 6.19 1.48 -0.26
C HIS A 8 6.91 1.87 -1.54
N SER A 9 7.82 2.84 -1.41
CA SER A 9 8.79 3.18 -2.45
C SER A 9 10.10 2.42 -2.25
N LEU A 10 10.93 2.42 -3.28
CA LEU A 10 12.31 1.99 -3.22
C LEU A 10 13.20 3.19 -3.53
N GLU A 11 14.15 3.49 -2.64
CA GLU A 11 15.04 4.63 -2.78
C GLU A 11 15.86 4.53 -4.07
N GLY A 12 15.92 5.62 -4.83
CA GLY A 12 16.64 5.69 -6.11
C GLY A 12 16.03 4.83 -7.23
N LYS A 13 14.83 4.27 -7.05
CA LYS A 13 14.13 3.46 -8.06
C LYS A 13 12.83 4.11 -8.52
N PRO A 14 12.45 3.94 -9.80
CA PRO A 14 11.22 4.49 -10.32
C PRO A 14 9.97 3.81 -9.71
N PRO A 15 8.79 4.44 -9.79
CA PRO A 15 7.52 3.87 -9.31
C PRO A 15 7.12 2.54 -9.95
N ALA A 16 7.76 2.15 -11.05
CA ALA A 16 7.59 0.82 -11.65
C ALA A 16 8.08 -0.31 -10.72
N ASP A 17 9.08 -0.02 -9.88
CA ASP A 17 9.65 -0.98 -8.94
C ASP A 17 9.04 -0.86 -7.53
N TRP A 18 8.17 0.12 -7.31
CA TRP A 18 7.53 0.36 -6.01
C TRP A 18 6.45 -0.69 -5.74
N GLN A 19 6.22 -0.99 -4.46
CA GLN A 19 5.24 -1.99 -4.07
C GLN A 19 3.81 -1.45 -4.23
N PRO A 20 2.96 -2.07 -5.07
CA PRO A 20 1.56 -1.66 -5.20
C PRO A 20 0.81 -1.83 -3.87
N LEU A 21 -0.03 -0.84 -3.53
CA LEU A 21 -0.79 -0.84 -2.29
C LEU A 21 -1.74 -2.03 -2.18
N GLU A 22 -2.40 -2.40 -3.27
CA GLU A 22 -3.28 -3.58 -3.30
C GLU A 22 -2.53 -4.88 -2.98
N ALA A 23 -1.35 -5.08 -3.58
CA ALA A 23 -0.52 -6.25 -3.33
C ALA A 23 -0.05 -6.30 -1.87
N HIS A 24 0.36 -5.15 -1.34
CA HIS A 24 0.74 -5.00 0.06
C HIS A 24 -0.40 -5.40 1.01
N LEU A 25 -1.59 -4.80 0.84
CA LEU A 25 -2.77 -5.08 1.68
C LEU A 25 -3.16 -6.56 1.65
N LYS A 26 -3.16 -7.19 0.46
CA LYS A 26 -3.47 -8.61 0.31
C LYS A 26 -2.45 -9.51 1.01
N ASN A 27 -1.15 -9.18 0.90
CA ASN A 27 -0.08 -9.93 1.56
C ASN A 27 -0.18 -9.84 3.08
N VAL A 28 -0.39 -8.63 3.62
CA VAL A 28 -0.59 -8.41 5.06
C VAL A 28 -1.85 -9.11 5.56
N ALA A 29 -2.97 -8.98 4.84
CA ALA A 29 -4.22 -9.65 5.18
C ALA A 29 -4.08 -11.17 5.23
N LYS A 30 -3.40 -11.77 4.25
CA LYS A 30 -3.15 -13.21 4.23
C LYS A 30 -2.30 -13.65 5.43
N LEU A 31 -1.22 -12.93 5.70
CA LEU A 31 -0.33 -13.25 6.82
C LEU A 31 -1.08 -13.13 8.16
N ALA A 32 -1.87 -12.06 8.34
CA ALA A 32 -2.70 -11.87 9.53
C ALA A 32 -3.72 -13.01 9.70
N ALA A 33 -4.37 -13.42 8.61
CA ALA A 33 -5.30 -14.55 8.62
C ALA A 33 -4.62 -15.86 9.03
N ASP A 34 -3.42 -16.13 8.51
CA ASP A 34 -2.66 -17.33 8.84
C ASP A 34 -2.23 -17.37 10.32
N PHE A 35 -1.87 -16.21 10.90
CA PHE A 35 -1.60 -16.09 12.34
C PHE A 35 -2.85 -16.24 13.21
N ALA A 36 -4.01 -15.77 12.74
CA ALA A 36 -5.27 -15.86 13.49
C ALA A 36 -6.00 -17.20 13.30
N ARG A 37 -5.61 -18.00 12.32
CA ARG A 37 -6.21 -19.30 11.99
C ARG A 37 -6.28 -20.27 13.19
N PRO A 38 -5.25 -20.43 14.04
CA PRO A 38 -5.33 -21.31 15.21
C PRO A 38 -6.41 -20.91 16.22
N PHE A 39 -6.84 -19.65 16.19
CA PHE A 39 -7.86 -19.10 17.09
C PHE A 39 -9.24 -18.95 16.41
N GLY A 40 -9.39 -19.39 15.15
CA GLY A 40 -10.62 -19.23 14.37
C GLY A 40 -10.91 -17.78 13.96
N GLY A 41 -9.93 -16.87 14.06
CA GLY A 41 -10.06 -15.45 13.76
C GLY A 41 -9.59 -15.05 12.36
N ASP A 42 -9.33 -16.02 11.48
CA ASP A 42 -8.73 -15.84 10.16
C ASP A 42 -9.46 -14.80 9.29
N LYS A 43 -10.79 -14.87 9.23
CA LYS A 43 -11.60 -13.93 8.42
C LYS A 43 -11.54 -12.50 8.95
N TRP A 44 -11.61 -12.33 10.26
CA TRP A 44 -11.54 -11.02 10.91
C TRP A 44 -10.15 -10.41 10.76
N ALA A 45 -9.09 -11.21 10.95
CA ALA A 45 -7.72 -10.77 10.76
C ALA A 45 -7.42 -10.43 9.28
N TYR A 46 -7.99 -11.17 8.33
CA TYR A 46 -7.89 -10.84 6.91
C TYR A 46 -8.52 -9.47 6.60
N LEU A 47 -9.75 -9.23 7.07
CA LEU A 47 -10.43 -7.94 6.86
C LEU A 47 -9.69 -6.79 7.54
N ALA A 48 -9.22 -6.99 8.77
CA ALA A 48 -8.40 -6.01 9.48
C ALA A 48 -7.12 -5.67 8.70
N GLY A 49 -6.41 -6.68 8.18
CA GLY A 49 -5.22 -6.48 7.35
C GLY A 49 -5.50 -5.77 6.03
N LEU A 50 -6.66 -5.99 5.41
CA LEU A 50 -7.06 -5.26 4.20
C LEU A 50 -7.35 -3.78 4.48
N TRP A 51 -7.90 -3.46 5.64
CA TRP A 51 -8.38 -2.12 5.95
C TRP A 51 -7.38 -1.23 6.68
N HIS A 52 -6.35 -1.82 7.31
CA HIS A 52 -5.45 -1.10 8.19
C HIS A 52 -4.80 0.15 7.54
N ASP A 53 -4.52 0.08 6.24
CA ASP A 53 -3.76 1.07 5.49
C ASP A 53 -4.59 1.76 4.38
N LEU A 54 -5.92 1.75 4.49
CA LEU A 54 -6.81 2.41 3.52
C LEU A 54 -6.48 3.90 3.31
N GLY A 55 -5.94 4.57 4.33
CA GLY A 55 -5.49 5.97 4.22
C GLY A 55 -4.40 6.21 3.16
N LYS A 56 -3.66 5.17 2.76
CA LYS A 56 -2.63 5.26 1.72
C LYS A 56 -3.21 5.38 0.30
N TYR A 57 -4.51 5.13 0.12
CA TYR A 57 -5.24 5.46 -1.12
C TYR A 57 -5.52 6.96 -1.26
N SER A 58 -5.18 7.79 -0.28
CA SER A 58 -5.33 9.24 -0.40
C SER A 58 -4.29 9.85 -1.34
N ASP A 59 -4.72 10.83 -2.12
CA ASP A 59 -3.85 11.59 -3.02
C ASP A 59 -2.73 12.31 -2.26
N ALA A 60 -3.03 12.79 -1.05
CA ALA A 60 -2.05 13.44 -0.18
C ALA A 60 -0.93 12.48 0.25
N PHE A 61 -1.27 11.22 0.60
CA PHE A 61 -0.26 10.22 0.94
C PHE A 61 0.61 9.87 -0.27
N GLN A 62 0.01 9.65 -1.44
CA GLN A 62 0.76 9.37 -2.65
C GLN A 62 1.68 10.54 -3.01
N ALA A 63 1.18 11.78 -2.99
CA ALA A 63 1.99 12.97 -3.27
C ALA A 63 3.20 13.07 -2.33
N LYS A 64 3.01 12.86 -1.02
CA LYS A 64 4.10 12.79 -0.04
C LYS A 64 5.10 11.68 -0.37
N LEU A 65 4.62 10.51 -0.80
CA LEU A 65 5.48 9.38 -1.16
C LEU A 65 6.33 9.71 -2.40
N TYR A 66 5.77 10.37 -3.41
CA TYR A 66 6.51 10.85 -4.57
C TYR A 66 7.58 11.89 -4.21
N ASP A 67 7.17 12.91 -3.44
CA ASP A 67 8.05 13.98 -2.96
C ASP A 67 9.21 13.44 -2.13
N ALA A 68 8.94 12.51 -1.21
CA ALA A 68 9.96 11.87 -0.36
C ALA A 68 11.01 11.08 -1.15
N ASN A 69 10.73 10.69 -2.40
CA ASN A 69 11.69 10.00 -3.27
C ASN A 69 12.34 10.94 -4.29
N GLY A 70 12.19 12.26 -4.12
CA GLY A 70 12.73 13.27 -5.04
C GLY A 70 12.09 13.21 -6.43
N ILE A 71 10.94 12.54 -6.56
CA ILE A 71 10.15 12.52 -7.78
C ILE A 71 9.19 13.69 -7.67
N ASP A 72 9.69 14.86 -8.06
CA ASP A 72 8.86 16.07 -8.10
C ASP A 72 7.64 15.81 -8.98
N CYS A 73 6.45 15.92 -8.39
CA CYS A 73 5.19 15.92 -9.11
C CYS A 73 5.00 17.24 -9.86
N HIS A 74 5.97 17.62 -10.69
CA HIS A 74 5.83 18.68 -11.68
C HIS A 74 4.94 18.20 -12.84
N ILE A 75 3.66 17.98 -12.56
CA ILE A 75 2.62 18.17 -13.56
C ILE A 75 2.27 19.65 -13.49
N LYS A 76 2.91 20.44 -14.36
CA LYS A 76 2.60 21.85 -14.60
C LYS A 76 1.09 22.04 -14.76
N SER A 77 0.51 22.95 -13.99
CA SER A 77 -0.75 23.64 -14.32
C SER A 77 -0.46 24.80 -15.26
#